data_AF-A0A4Y2MNX5-F1
#
_entry.id   AF-A0A4Y2MNX5-F1
#
_cell.length_a   1.000
_cell.length_b   1.000
_cell.length_c   1.000
_cell.angle_alpha   90.00
_cell.angle_beta   90.00
_cell.angle_gamma   90.00
#
_symmetry.space_group_name_H-M   'P 1'
#
loop_
_entity.id
_entity.type
_entity.pdbx_description
1 polymer ?
#
loop_
_entity_poly.entity_id
_entity_poly.type
_entity_poly.pdbx_seq_one_letter_code
_entity_poly.pdbx_strand_id
1 'polypeptide(L)'
;SVANEYPEIYTKNAEAAHLKQLLVGLGFNVVLCTKKQKSFVFSSDDDCIGYALSMFAWHKRVPDELVEEFRRDLLEEFSKYGGRDSHGRITIHYNLMNILVKKPS
;
A
#
# COMPACT_ATOMS: atom_id res chain seq x y z
N SER A 1 7.48 -30.02 4.92
CA SER A 1 7.22 -28.82 4.12
C SER A 1 7.06 -27.66 5.07
N VAL A 2 8.00 -26.72 5.07
CA VAL A 2 7.85 -25.50 5.87
C VAL A 2 6.81 -24.67 5.14
N ALA A 3 5.61 -24.57 5.70
CA ALA A 3 4.61 -23.64 5.22
C ALA A 3 5.27 -22.25 5.26
N ASN A 4 5.43 -21.62 4.10
CA ASN A 4 5.71 -20.19 4.02
C ASN A 4 4.48 -19.47 4.57
N GLU A 5 4.37 -19.41 5.89
CA GLU A 5 3.51 -18.46 6.59
C GLU A 5 4.15 -17.09 6.41
N TYR A 6 4.03 -16.53 5.20
CA TYR A 6 3.98 -15.08 5.12
C TYR A 6 2.80 -14.68 6.01
N PRO A 7 3.03 -13.93 7.11
CA PRO A 7 1.91 -13.43 7.89
C PRO A 7 1.04 -12.69 6.90
N GLU A 8 -0.24 -13.04 6.78
CA GLU A 8 -1.21 -12.37 5.92
C GLU A 8 -1.04 -10.85 6.16
N ILE A 9 -0.26 -10.18 5.32
CA ILE A 9 0.19 -8.82 5.58
C ILE A 9 -1.04 -7.95 5.45
N TYR A 10 -1.70 -7.66 6.56
CA TYR A 10 -2.49 -6.48 6.93
C TYR A 10 -3.43 -5.84 5.87
N THR A 11 -3.75 -6.56 4.80
CA THR A 11 -4.55 -6.09 3.65
C THR A 11 -5.98 -6.60 3.71
N LYS A 12 -6.29 -7.57 4.57
CA LYS A 12 -7.65 -7.85 5.01
C LYS A 12 -8.13 -6.67 5.83
N ASN A 13 -8.80 -5.72 5.16
CA ASN A 13 -9.70 -4.74 5.73
C ASN A 13 -9.27 -4.30 7.14
N ALA A 14 -8.31 -3.39 7.26
CA ALA A 14 -8.35 -2.48 8.41
C ALA A 14 -9.67 -1.73 8.30
N GLU A 15 -10.72 -2.32 8.88
CA GLU A 15 -12.05 -1.78 8.80
C GLU A 15 -12.00 -0.47 9.55
N ALA A 16 -12.48 0.60 8.92
CA ALA A 16 -12.63 1.90 9.54
C ALA A 16 -13.28 1.77 10.94
N ALA A 17 -14.17 0.78 11.11
CA ALA A 17 -14.76 0.38 12.38
C ALA A 17 -13.73 -0.08 13.43
N HIS A 18 -12.80 -0.97 13.09
CA HIS A 18 -11.78 -1.46 14.01
C HIS A 18 -10.85 -0.33 14.45
N LEU A 19 -10.34 0.49 13.52
CA LEU A 19 -9.47 1.61 13.88
C LEU A 19 -10.21 2.68 14.71
N LYS A 20 -11.49 2.93 14.39
CA LYS A 20 -12.35 3.78 15.22
C LYS A 20 -12.50 3.23 16.64
N GLN A 21 -12.79 1.93 16.79
CA GLN A 21 -12.92 1.29 18.09
C GLN A 21 -11.63 1.37 18.90
N LEU A 22 -10.48 1.12 18.27
CA LEU A 22 -9.17 1.26 18.90
C LEU A 22 -8.96 2.69 19.44
N LEU A 23 -9.21 3.71 18.62
CA LEU A 23 -9.02 5.11 19.00
C LEU A 23 -9.97 5.54 20.14
N VAL A 24 -11.23 5.09 20.09
CA VAL A 24 -12.19 5.32 21.18
C VAL A 24 -11.72 4.62 22.46
N GLY A 25 -11.22 3.38 22.37
CA GLY A 25 -10.66 2.65 23.51
C GLY A 25 -9.46 3.34 24.15
N LEU A 26 -8.69 4.10 23.37
CA LEU A 26 -7.58 4.94 23.84
C LEU A 26 -8.04 6.31 24.38
N GLY A 27 -9.35 6.57 24.45
CA GLY A 27 -9.92 7.81 24.98
C GLY A 27 -10.03 8.96 23.98
N PHE A 28 -9.68 8.75 22.71
CA PHE A 28 -9.86 9.77 21.68
C PHE A 28 -11.34 9.91 21.31
N ASN A 29 -11.79 11.14 21.11
CA ASN A 29 -13.09 11.38 20.51
C ASN A 29 -12.96 11.39 18.98
N VAL A 30 -13.44 10.35 18.32
CA VAL A 30 -13.40 10.21 16.86
C VAL A 30 -14.51 11.04 16.23
N VAL A 31 -14.12 12.15 15.59
CA VAL A 31 -15.03 13.10 14.91
C VAL A 31 -15.43 12.60 13.52
N LEU A 32 -14.46 12.04 12.78
CA LEU A 32 -14.66 11.55 11.43
C LEU A 32 -13.84 10.28 11.22
N CYS A 33 -14.43 9.30 10.54
CA CYS A 33 -13.73 8.14 10.04
C CYS A 33 -14.32 7.80 8.67
N THR A 34 -13.55 7.99 7.60
CA THR A 34 -14.01 7.73 6.22
C THR A 34 -13.02 6.86 5.48
N LYS A 35 -13.54 5.98 4.63
CA LYS A 35 -12.77 5.17 3.68
C LYS A 35 -13.15 5.60 2.26
N LYS A 36 -12.16 5.90 1.43
CA LYS A 36 -12.35 6.21 0.01
C LYS A 36 -11.44 5.33 -0.82
N GLN A 37 -12.00 4.65 -1.81
CA GLN A 37 -11.19 3.98 -2.83
C GLN A 37 -10.72 5.04 -3.83
N LYS A 38 -9.43 4.96 -4.19
CA LYS A 38 -8.79 5.83 -5.17
C LYS A 38 -7.96 4.99 -6.12
N SER A 39 -7.70 5.56 -7.28
CA SER A 39 -6.73 5.05 -8.23
C SER A 39 -5.73 6.14 -8.60
N PHE A 40 -4.56 5.71 -9.02
CA PHE A 40 -3.52 6.58 -9.56
C PHE A 40 -2.91 5.90 -10.79
N VAL A 41 -2.68 6.66 -11.85
CA VAL A 41 -2.05 6.19 -13.08
C VAL A 41 -0.66 6.80 -13.13
N PHE A 42 0.37 5.97 -13.23
CA PHE A 42 1.74 6.44 -13.34
C PHE A 42 2.01 7.02 -14.73
N SER A 43 2.84 8.06 -14.81
CA SER A 43 3.22 8.66 -16.09
C SER A 43 4.20 7.77 -16.86
N SER A 44 5.00 6.98 -16.15
CA SER A 44 5.97 6.03 -16.69
C SER A 44 6.16 4.81 -15.78
N ASP A 45 6.75 3.75 -16.32
CA ASP A 45 7.14 2.57 -15.53
C ASP A 45 8.22 2.92 -14.49
N ASP A 46 9.11 3.87 -14.79
CA ASP A 46 10.12 4.37 -13.85
C ASP A 46 9.50 5.10 -12.65
N ASP A 47 8.43 5.88 -12.86
CA ASP A 47 7.69 6.50 -11.75
C ASP A 47 7.04 5.45 -10.85
N CYS A 48 6.53 4.37 -11.45
CA CYS A 48 5.94 3.24 -10.73
C CYS A 48 7.01 2.52 -9.88
N ILE A 49 8.18 2.24 -10.46
CA ILE A 49 9.31 1.62 -9.76
C ILE A 49 9.80 2.54 -8.63
N GLY A 50 9.95 3.85 -8.89
CA GLY A 50 10.34 4.81 -7.87
C GLY A 50 9.38 4.82 -6.68
N TYR A 51 8.06 4.81 -6.94
CA TYR A 51 7.04 4.67 -5.92
C TYR A 51 7.14 3.34 -5.16
N ALA A 52 7.26 2.21 -5.87
CA ALA A 52 7.38 0.89 -5.26
C ALA A 52 8.59 0.85 -4.32
N LEU A 53 9.77 1.26 -4.79
CA LEU A 53 10.99 1.31 -4.00
C LEU A 53 10.85 2.23 -2.78
N SER A 54 10.12 3.35 -2.87
CA SER A 54 9.86 4.20 -1.70
C SER A 54 9.14 3.49 -0.55
N MET A 55 8.37 2.42 -0.83
CA MET A 55 7.69 1.60 0.16
C MET A 55 8.53 0.42 0.64
N PHE A 56 9.40 -0.13 -0.22
CA PHE A 56 10.28 -1.26 0.12
C PHE A 56 11.60 -0.79 0.71
N ALA A 57 11.60 -0.43 2.00
CA ALA A 57 12.79 0.03 2.72
C ALA A 57 14.02 -0.89 2.61
N TRP A 58 13.83 -2.17 2.28
CA TRP A 58 14.88 -3.17 2.19
C TRP A 58 15.47 -3.34 0.79
N HIS A 59 14.96 -2.62 -0.22
CA HIS A 59 15.51 -2.69 -1.58
C HIS A 59 17.02 -2.37 -1.63
N LYS A 60 17.53 -1.60 -0.67
CA LYS A 60 18.96 -1.23 -0.57
C LYS A 60 19.86 -2.41 -0.19
N ARG A 61 19.28 -3.57 0.14
CA ARG A 61 19.98 -4.81 0.46
C ARG A 61 19.99 -5.80 -0.71
N VAL A 62 19.37 -5.45 -1.84
CA VAL A 62 19.42 -6.26 -3.06
C VAL A 62 20.86 -6.21 -3.59
N PRO A 63 21.51 -7.35 -3.83
CA PRO A 63 22.83 -7.39 -4.46
C PRO A 63 22.84 -6.64 -5.79
N ASP A 64 23.92 -5.94 -6.11
CA ASP A 64 24.01 -5.06 -7.28
C ASP A 64 23.69 -5.82 -8.58
N GLU A 65 24.13 -7.09 -8.68
CA GLU A 65 23.88 -7.97 -9.81
C GLU A 65 22.41 -8.35 -10.01
N LEU A 66 21.57 -8.20 -8.98
CA LEU A 66 20.14 -8.53 -8.99
C LEU A 66 19.23 -7.30 -9.05
N VAL A 67 19.77 -6.08 -9.02
CA VAL A 67 18.95 -4.85 -8.94
C VAL A 67 18.00 -4.72 -10.14
N GLU A 68 18.47 -4.97 -11.35
CA GLU A 68 17.64 -4.84 -12.55
C GLU A 68 16.57 -5.93 -12.66
N GLU A 69 16.90 -7.16 -12.22
CA GLU A 69 15.92 -8.24 -12.10
C GLU A 69 14.85 -7.89 -11.07
N PHE A 70 15.25 -7.43 -9.89
CA PHE A 70 14.33 -7.00 -8.85
C PHE A 70 13.42 -5.86 -9.29
N ARG A 71 13.93 -4.86 -10.03
CA ARG A 71 13.13 -3.76 -10.58
C ARG A 71 12.07 -4.26 -11.55
N ARG A 72 12.42 -5.21 -12.43
CA ARG A 72 11.50 -5.82 -13.39
C ARG A 72 10.40 -6.62 -12.68
N ASP A 73 10.78 -7.43 -11.71
CA ASP A 73 9.83 -8.26 -10.94
C ASP A 73 8.85 -7.38 -10.15
N LEU A 74 9.34 -6.28 -9.56
CA LEU A 74 8.48 -5.28 -8.92
C LEU A 74 7.46 -4.69 -9.90
N LEU A 75 7.90 -4.31 -11.10
CA LEU A 75 7.02 -3.73 -12.11
C LEU A 75 5.94 -4.72 -12.57
N GLU A 76 6.32 -5.99 -12.77
CA GLU A 76 5.40 -7.06 -13.16
C GLU A 76 4.33 -7.29 -12.08
N GLU A 77 4.73 -7.39 -10.81
CA GLU A 77 3.79 -7.60 -9.71
C GLU A 77 2.85 -6.40 -9.54
N PHE A 78 3.34 -5.15 -9.68
CA PHE A 78 2.47 -3.97 -9.65
C PHE A 78 1.48 -3.95 -10.82
N SER A 79 1.94 -4.29 -12.03
CA SER A 79 1.07 -4.37 -13.21
C SER A 79 -0.01 -5.45 -13.07
N LYS A 80 0.30 -6.56 -12.39
CA LYS A 80 -0.62 -7.69 -12.20
C LYS A 80 -1.82 -7.34 -11.32
N TYR A 81 -1.60 -6.63 -10.21
CA TYR A 81 -2.68 -6.28 -9.27
C TYR A 81 -3.32 -4.91 -9.54
N GLY A 82 -2.52 -3.98 -10.05
CA GLY A 82 -2.96 -2.62 -10.32
C GLY A 82 -3.62 -2.43 -11.68
N GLY A 83 -3.31 -3.31 -12.63
CA GLY A 83 -3.79 -3.23 -14.00
C GLY A 83 -3.10 -2.13 -14.81
N ARG A 84 -3.61 -1.90 -16.02
CA ARG A 84 -3.14 -0.86 -16.93
C ARG A 84 -4.30 -0.03 -17.46
N ASP A 85 -4.05 1.24 -17.73
CA ASP A 85 -5.04 2.12 -18.37
C ASP A 85 -5.14 1.85 -19.88
N SER A 86 -5.99 2.60 -20.58
CA SER A 86 -6.17 2.46 -22.03
C SER A 86 -4.93 2.78 -22.87
N HIS A 87 -3.89 3.39 -22.28
CA HIS A 87 -2.62 3.71 -22.92
C HIS A 87 -1.52 2.74 -22.48
N GLY A 88 -1.85 1.67 -21.76
CA GLY A 88 -0.90 0.68 -21.27
C GLY A 88 -0.10 1.13 -20.06
N ARG A 89 -0.46 2.24 -19.38
CA ARG A 89 0.27 2.73 -18.21
C ARG A 89 -0.21 2.03 -16.95
N ILE A 90 0.72 1.72 -16.04
CA ILE A 90 0.38 1.04 -14.78
C ILE A 90 -0.55 1.93 -13.95
N THR A 91 -1.64 1.32 -13.51
CA THR A 91 -2.59 1.89 -12.55
C THR A 91 -2.38 1.21 -11.21
N ILE A 92 -2.59 1.92 -10.11
CA ILE A 92 -2.73 1.31 -8.78
C ILE A 92 -4.07 1.69 -8.18
N HIS A 93 -4.60 0.80 -7.34
CA HIS A 93 -5.81 1.02 -6.56
C HIS A 93 -5.46 0.97 -5.08
N TYR A 94 -5.90 1.98 -4.32
CA TYR A 94 -5.64 2.04 -2.89
C TYR A 94 -6.85 2.56 -2.13
N ASN A 95 -6.92 2.18 -0.85
CA ASN A 95 -7.92 2.68 0.08
C ASN A 95 -7.29 3.79 0.92
N LEU A 96 -7.81 5.01 0.80
CA LEU A 96 -7.47 6.11 1.69
C LEU A 96 -8.43 6.11 2.88
N MET A 97 -7.89 5.94 4.08
CA MET A 97 -8.63 6.07 5.33
C MET A 97 -8.29 7.41 5.98
N ASN A 98 -9.29 8.27 6.16
CA ASN A 98 -9.13 9.55 6.84
C ASN A 98 -9.81 9.49 8.20
N ILE A 99 -9.06 9.82 9.25
CA ILE A 99 -9.59 9.88 10.61
C ILE A 99 -9.27 11.24 11.21
N LEU A 100 -10.32 11.90 11.69
CA LEU A 100 -10.20 13.10 12.50
C LEU A 100 -10.55 12.74 13.94
N VAL A 101 -9.64 13.01 14.86
CA VAL A 101 -9.82 12.78 16.29
C VAL A 101 -9.60 14.06 17.09
N LYS A 102 -10.26 14.16 18.24
CA LYS A 102 -9.91 15.09 19.30
C LYS A 102 -9.17 14.32 20.39
N LYS A 103 -8.12 14.94 20.92
CA LYS A 103 -7.33 14.40 22.04
C LYS A 103 -8.24 14.12 23.24
N PRO A 104 -7.99 13.05 24.03
CA PRO A 104 -8.63 12.87 25.32
C PRO A 104 -8.44 14.12 26.19
N SER A 105 -9.48 14.50 26.93
CA SER A 105 -9.40 15.58 27.93
C SER A 105 -8.66 15.11 29.17
#